data_AF-A0ABD3XFD6-F1
#
_entry.id   AF-A0ABD3XFD6-F1
#
_cell.length_a   1.000
_cell.length_b   1.000
_cell.length_c   1.000
_cell.angle_alpha   90.00
_cell.angle_beta   90.00
_cell.angle_gamma   90.00
#
_symmetry.space_group_name_H-M   'P 1'
#
loop_
_entity.id
_entity.type
_entity.pdbx_description
1 polymer ?
#
loop_
_entity_poly.entity_id
_entity_poly.type
_entity_poly.pdbx_seq_one_letter_code
_entity_poly.pdbx_strand_id
1 'polypeptide(L)'
;MFYRVLGMFHGILLLYIHLISTLAIQLYCAQKTDLTDYVIRELETNLRRQHGMKLQMQMCLNVSSIQSCIPLIVICLSSSRLGVDMSAAVSGLPTGPNTAVLIFHHKKPHALPTEPSNAVLKEDEFKNIGIIIDVAFFENMGLYDCDMNTRAYKSLISFIKAHGTM
;
A
#
# COMPACT_ATOMS: atom_id res chain seq x y z
N MET A 1 -33.44 -18.33 -37.45
CA MET A 1 -33.26 -17.07 -36.69
C MET A 1 -32.83 -17.37 -35.25
N PHE A 2 -31.80 -18.20 -35.01
CA PHE A 2 -31.40 -18.59 -33.64
C PHE A 2 -29.87 -18.63 -33.39
N TYR A 3 -29.02 -18.41 -34.41
CA TYR A 3 -27.56 -18.49 -34.26
C TYR A 3 -26.85 -17.14 -34.03
N ARG A 4 -27.54 -16.00 -34.10
CA ARG A 4 -26.92 -14.67 -33.88
C ARG A 4 -26.89 -14.24 -32.40
N VAL A 5 -27.57 -14.94 -31.51
CA VAL A 5 -27.67 -14.55 -30.10
C VAL A 5 -26.56 -15.20 -29.26
N LEU A 6 -26.11 -16.43 -29.58
CA LEU A 6 -25.10 -17.14 -28.77
C LEU A 6 -23.68 -16.54 -28.87
N GLY A 7 -23.31 -15.95 -30.03
CA GLY A 7 -21.99 -15.32 -30.22
C GLY A 7 -21.83 -13.99 -29.47
N MET A 8 -22.94 -13.29 -29.21
CA MET A 8 -22.93 -12.03 -28.48
C MET A 8 -22.67 -12.25 -26.98
N PHE A 9 -23.21 -13.33 -26.40
CA PHE A 9 -22.97 -13.66 -24.99
C PHE A 9 -21.53 -14.13 -24.72
N HIS A 10 -20.88 -14.85 -25.64
CA HIS A 10 -19.47 -15.23 -25.50
C HIS A 10 -18.52 -14.03 -25.61
N GLY A 11 -18.80 -13.09 -26.53
CA GLY A 11 -18.02 -11.85 -26.66
C GLY A 11 -18.18 -10.92 -25.46
N ILE A 12 -19.38 -10.81 -24.90
CA ILE A 12 -19.65 -10.02 -23.69
C ILE A 12 -19.03 -10.68 -22.45
N LEU A 13 -19.08 -12.01 -22.33
CA LEU A 13 -18.46 -12.73 -21.21
C LEU A 13 -16.92 -12.64 -21.25
N LEU A 14 -16.30 -12.69 -22.43
CA LEU A 14 -14.86 -12.48 -22.59
C LEU A 14 -14.43 -11.02 -22.33
N LEU A 15 -15.26 -10.04 -22.71
CA LEU A 15 -15.05 -8.63 -22.32
C LEU A 15 -15.22 -8.42 -20.81
N TYR A 16 -16.14 -9.14 -20.17
CA TYR A 16 -16.34 -9.10 -18.72
C TYR A 16 -15.18 -9.78 -17.95
N ILE A 17 -14.59 -10.83 -18.51
CA ILE A 17 -13.41 -11.51 -17.96
C ILE A 17 -12.12 -10.68 -18.17
N HIS A 18 -12.09 -9.78 -19.16
CA HIS A 18 -10.97 -8.87 -19.41
C HIS A 18 -11.07 -7.50 -18.72
N LEU A 19 -12.18 -7.18 -18.07
CA LEU A 19 -12.24 -6.02 -17.17
C LEU A 19 -11.63 -6.35 -15.80
N ILE A 20 -10.42 -6.91 -15.79
CA ILE A 20 -9.57 -6.83 -14.60
C ILE A 20 -9.14 -5.36 -14.55
N SER A 21 -9.97 -4.54 -13.91
CA SER A 21 -9.70 -3.14 -13.59
C SER A 21 -8.30 -3.08 -12.99
N THR A 22 -7.35 -2.57 -13.76
CA THR A 22 -5.97 -2.37 -13.29
C THR A 22 -6.03 -1.18 -12.35
N LEU A 23 -5.68 -1.42 -11.09
CA LEU A 23 -5.74 -0.38 -10.06
C LEU A 23 -4.42 0.38 -10.09
N ALA A 24 -4.49 1.69 -10.30
CA ALA A 24 -3.33 2.57 -10.25
C ALA A 24 -3.12 3.05 -8.82
N ILE A 25 -1.87 2.99 -8.35
CA ILE A 25 -1.46 3.48 -7.04
C ILE A 25 -0.10 4.17 -7.14
N GLN A 26 0.09 5.20 -6.31
CA GLN A 26 1.37 5.89 -6.19
C GLN A 26 2.06 5.45 -4.91
N LEU A 27 3.37 5.20 -5.02
CA LEU A 27 4.24 4.92 -3.91
C LEU A 27 5.11 6.16 -3.69
N TYR A 28 5.22 6.62 -2.46
CA TYR A 28 6.18 7.67 -2.09
C TYR A 28 7.06 7.19 -0.94
N CYS A 29 8.35 7.46 -1.02
CA CYS A 29 9.28 7.25 0.07
C CYS A 29 10.28 8.42 0.10
N ALA A 30 10.36 9.11 1.22
CA ALA A 30 11.24 10.27 1.38
C ALA A 30 12.74 9.91 1.23
N GLN A 31 13.10 8.67 1.57
CA GLN A 31 14.47 8.17 1.45
C GLN A 31 14.49 6.90 0.62
N LYS A 32 14.96 7.01 -0.63
CA LYS A 32 15.18 5.83 -1.46
C LYS A 32 16.38 5.05 -0.90
N THR A 33 16.14 3.81 -0.50
CA THR A 33 17.16 2.88 -0.01
C THR A 33 16.99 1.52 -0.70
N ASP A 34 18.01 0.67 -0.63
CA ASP A 34 17.93 -0.72 -1.12
C ASP A 34 16.81 -1.49 -0.41
N LEU A 35 16.55 -1.14 0.85
CA LEU A 35 15.44 -1.68 1.64
C LEU A 35 14.09 -1.27 1.05
N THR A 36 13.93 -0.01 0.66
CA THR A 36 12.71 0.49 0.01
C THR A 36 12.42 -0.29 -1.28
N ASP A 37 13.44 -0.51 -2.12
CA ASP A 37 13.29 -1.26 -3.38
C ASP A 37 12.99 -2.75 -3.13
N TYR A 38 13.54 -3.36 -2.08
CA TYR A 38 13.19 -4.72 -1.65
C TYR A 38 11.72 -4.80 -1.22
N VAL A 39 11.31 -3.91 -0.31
CA VAL A 39 9.96 -3.87 0.25
C VAL A 39 8.90 -3.69 -0.84
N ILE A 40 9.13 -2.79 -1.79
CA ILE A 40 8.19 -2.55 -2.88
C ILE A 40 8.01 -3.79 -3.74
N ARG A 41 9.13 -4.42 -4.15
CA ARG A 41 9.09 -5.66 -4.94
C ARG A 41 8.35 -6.77 -4.21
N GLU A 42 8.55 -6.88 -2.89
CA GLU A 42 7.88 -7.87 -2.07
C GLU A 42 6.37 -7.59 -1.95
N LEU A 43 5.98 -6.33 -1.74
CA LEU A 43 4.58 -5.90 -1.72
C LEU A 43 3.89 -6.18 -3.07
N GLU A 44 4.50 -5.77 -4.19
CA GLU A 44 4.01 -6.06 -5.55
C GLU A 44 3.80 -7.55 -5.77
N THR A 45 4.80 -8.34 -5.38
CA THR A 45 4.80 -9.79 -5.55
C THR A 45 3.68 -10.44 -4.73
N ASN A 46 3.53 -10.07 -3.46
CA ASN A 46 2.51 -10.64 -2.59
C ASN A 46 1.09 -10.22 -2.99
N LEU A 47 0.87 -8.94 -3.31
CA LEU A 47 -0.44 -8.46 -3.77
C LEU A 47 -0.86 -9.12 -5.09
N ARG A 48 0.09 -9.32 -6.01
CA ARG A 48 -0.18 -10.03 -7.28
C ARG A 48 -0.46 -11.51 -7.05
N ARG A 49 0.39 -12.21 -6.28
CA ARG A 49 0.30 -13.67 -6.08
C ARG A 49 -0.91 -14.08 -5.26
N GLN A 50 -1.15 -13.40 -4.14
CA GLN A 50 -2.16 -13.85 -3.17
C GLN A 50 -3.57 -13.34 -3.49
N HIS A 51 -3.69 -12.25 -4.26
CA HIS A 51 -4.98 -11.57 -4.44
C HIS A 51 -5.36 -11.33 -5.90
N GLY A 52 -4.54 -11.76 -6.86
CA GLY A 52 -4.83 -11.63 -8.29
C GLY A 52 -4.98 -10.17 -8.75
N MET A 53 -4.52 -9.20 -7.94
CA MET A 53 -4.67 -7.78 -8.22
C MET A 53 -3.60 -7.36 -9.23
N LYS A 54 -4.02 -6.82 -10.37
CA LYS A 54 -3.12 -6.18 -11.33
C LYS A 54 -2.96 -4.72 -10.91
N LEU A 55 -1.82 -4.42 -10.29
CA LEU A 55 -1.49 -3.10 -9.80
C LEU A 55 -0.51 -2.41 -10.75
N GLN A 56 -0.77 -1.15 -11.05
CA GLN A 56 0.24 -0.26 -11.61
C GLN A 56 0.74 0.61 -10.46
N MET A 57 1.96 0.30 -9.99
CA MET A 57 2.62 1.09 -8.96
C MET A 57 3.57 2.08 -9.62
N GLN A 58 3.40 3.37 -9.30
CA GLN A 58 4.32 4.41 -9.72
C GLN A 58 5.10 4.92 -8.52
N MET A 59 6.43 4.83 -8.57
CA MET A 59 7.30 5.45 -7.57
C MET A 59 7.41 6.96 -7.83
N CYS A 60 6.88 7.75 -6.92
CA CYS A 60 7.04 9.20 -6.86
C CYS A 60 8.29 9.53 -6.05
N LEU A 61 9.33 10.02 -6.71
CA LEU A 61 10.57 10.45 -6.03
C LEU A 61 10.46 11.88 -5.49
N ASN A 62 9.52 12.67 -6.00
CA ASN A 62 9.30 14.06 -5.62
C ASN A 62 7.82 14.31 -5.35
N VAL A 63 7.55 15.16 -4.36
CA VAL A 63 6.18 15.53 -3.96
C VAL A 63 5.38 16.11 -5.14
N SER A 64 6.03 16.89 -6.01
CA SER A 64 5.39 17.51 -7.19
C SER A 64 4.91 16.52 -8.25
N SER A 65 5.37 15.27 -8.20
CA SER A 65 4.93 14.20 -9.12
C SER A 65 3.68 13.46 -8.63
N ILE A 66 3.21 13.75 -7.42
CA ILE A 66 2.07 13.08 -6.79
C ILE A 66 0.76 13.68 -7.35
N GLN A 67 -0.06 12.82 -7.93
CA GLN A 67 -1.37 13.15 -8.46
C GLN A 67 -2.44 12.91 -7.39
N SER A 68 -3.22 13.93 -7.05
CA SER A 68 -4.24 13.82 -5.98
C SER A 68 -5.39 12.87 -6.30
N CYS A 69 -5.63 12.56 -7.58
CA CYS A 69 -6.69 11.65 -8.02
C CYS A 69 -6.31 10.16 -7.94
N ILE A 70 -5.04 9.83 -7.70
CA ILE A 70 -4.56 8.46 -7.57
C ILE A 70 -4.19 8.20 -6.11
N PRO A 71 -4.60 7.06 -5.51
CA PRO A 71 -4.27 6.75 -4.13
C PRO A 71 -2.77 6.78 -3.87
N LEU A 72 -2.40 7.34 -2.72
CA LEU A 72 -1.02 7.46 -2.28
C LEU A 72 -0.73 6.47 -1.18
N ILE A 73 0.34 5.69 -1.33
CA ILE A 73 0.91 4.85 -0.29
C ILE A 73 2.29 5.40 0.05
N VAL A 74 2.45 5.87 1.28
CA VAL A 74 3.70 6.40 1.81
C VAL A 74 4.45 5.30 2.56
N ILE A 75 5.72 5.11 2.25
CA ILE A 75 6.61 4.17 2.95
C ILE A 75 7.40 4.94 3.99
N CYS A 76 7.12 4.66 5.27
CA CYS A 76 7.85 5.15 6.42
C CYS A 76 8.69 4.02 7.00
N LEU A 77 10.02 4.14 6.94
CA LEU A 77 10.93 3.19 7.58
C LEU A 77 11.19 3.67 9.01
N SER A 78 10.50 3.09 10.00
CA SER A 78 10.70 3.48 11.39
C SER A 78 11.91 2.77 11.98
N SER A 79 12.94 3.56 12.30
CA SER A 79 14.23 3.06 12.78
C SER A 79 14.50 3.42 14.23
N SER A 80 13.89 4.49 14.75
CA SER A 80 14.22 4.97 16.09
C SER A 80 13.09 5.72 16.82
N ARG A 81 12.32 6.56 16.11
CA ARG A 81 11.35 7.47 16.73
C ARG A 81 10.14 7.61 15.83
N LEU A 82 9.14 6.77 16.08
CA LEU A 82 7.91 6.66 15.29
C LEU A 82 7.30 8.00 14.88
N GLY A 83 7.08 8.93 15.82
CA GLY A 83 6.50 10.25 15.52
C GLY A 83 7.37 11.09 14.58
N VAL A 84 8.68 11.17 14.83
CA VAL A 84 9.61 11.96 14.00
C VAL A 84 9.76 11.34 12.61
N ASP A 85 9.92 10.02 12.54
CA ASP A 85 10.02 9.27 11.29
C ASP A 85 8.74 9.44 10.45
N MET A 86 7.57 9.46 11.11
CA MET A 86 6.28 9.68 10.49
C MET A 86 6.12 11.11 9.96
N SER A 87 6.35 12.14 10.78
CA SER A 87 6.25 13.55 10.36
C SER A 87 7.18 13.82 9.17
N ALA A 88 8.39 13.26 9.18
CA ALA A 88 9.33 13.37 8.07
C ALA A 88 8.83 12.66 6.80
N ALA A 89 8.22 11.47 6.94
CA ALA A 89 7.72 10.69 5.81
C ALA A 89 6.53 11.36 5.10
N VAL A 90 5.67 12.09 5.83
CA VAL A 90 4.48 12.75 5.27
C VAL A 90 4.66 14.25 5.00
N SER A 91 5.83 14.81 5.34
CA SER A 91 6.08 16.24 5.23
C SER A 91 5.89 16.77 3.81
N GLY A 92 5.02 17.76 3.65
CA GLY A 92 4.73 18.40 2.36
C GLY A 92 3.86 17.57 1.40
N LEU A 93 3.44 16.35 1.79
CA LEU A 93 2.58 15.52 0.95
C LEU A 93 1.13 16.00 0.97
N PRO A 94 0.38 15.82 -0.14
CA PRO A 94 -1.06 16.08 -0.17
C PRO A 94 -1.81 14.94 0.54
N THR A 95 -1.66 14.84 1.86
CA THR A 95 -2.30 13.78 2.65
C THR A 95 -3.82 13.95 2.71
N GLY A 96 -4.52 12.82 2.75
CA GLY A 96 -5.97 12.80 2.81
C GLY A 96 -6.53 11.38 3.01
N PRO A 97 -7.87 11.21 2.91
CA PRO A 97 -8.52 9.91 3.07
C PRO A 97 -8.04 8.86 2.06
N ASN A 98 -7.50 9.28 0.92
CA ASN A 98 -6.91 8.41 -0.11
C ASN A 98 -5.39 8.21 0.08
N THR A 99 -4.87 8.47 1.28
CA THR A 99 -3.46 8.25 1.66
C THR A 99 -3.36 7.14 2.70
N ALA A 100 -2.56 6.13 2.40
CA ALA A 100 -2.14 5.11 3.34
C ALA A 100 -0.68 5.33 3.73
N VAL A 101 -0.32 5.12 4.99
CA VAL A 101 1.09 5.10 5.42
C VAL A 101 1.45 3.72 5.93
N LEU A 102 2.47 3.12 5.31
CA LEU A 102 3.06 1.86 5.73
C LEU A 102 4.26 2.16 6.63
N ILE A 103 4.16 1.79 7.90
CA ILE A 103 5.24 1.95 8.87
C ILE A 103 5.97 0.62 8.99
N PHE A 104 7.19 0.57 8.47
CA PHE A 104 8.06 -0.60 8.56
C PHE A 104 8.83 -0.55 9.87
N HIS A 105 8.46 -1.45 10.78
CA HIS A 105 9.17 -1.69 12.02
C HIS A 105 10.36 -2.61 11.74
N HIS A 106 11.57 -2.04 11.71
CA HIS A 106 12.79 -2.83 11.55
C HIS A 106 13.15 -3.58 12.84
N LYS A 107 12.46 -4.69 13.13
CA LYS A 107 12.57 -5.42 14.40
C LYS A 107 12.41 -6.93 14.22
N LYS A 108 13.05 -7.70 15.10
CA LYS A 108 12.83 -9.15 15.24
C LYS A 108 11.43 -9.43 15.81
N PRO A 109 10.85 -10.63 15.59
CA PRO A 109 9.50 -10.96 16.04
C PRO A 109 9.21 -10.68 17.52
N HIS A 110 10.16 -10.98 18.41
CA HIS A 110 10.03 -10.77 19.86
C HIS A 110 10.12 -9.30 20.31
N ALA A 111 10.53 -8.40 19.41
CA ALA A 111 10.73 -6.98 19.70
C ALA A 111 9.68 -6.10 19.01
N LEU A 112 8.70 -6.69 18.33
CA LEU A 112 7.61 -5.95 17.68
C LEU A 112 6.84 -5.10 18.70
N PRO A 113 6.35 -3.92 18.29
CA PRO A 113 5.53 -3.10 19.16
C PRO A 113 4.27 -3.87 19.59
N THR A 114 3.92 -3.74 20.86
CA THR A 114 2.70 -4.33 21.45
C THR A 114 1.46 -3.52 21.11
N GLU A 115 1.62 -2.22 20.88
CA GLU A 115 0.55 -1.31 20.51
C GLU A 115 0.66 -0.91 19.03
N PRO A 116 -0.47 -0.79 18.31
CA PRO A 116 -0.50 -0.26 16.96
C PRO A 116 -0.01 1.19 16.89
N SER A 117 0.65 1.58 15.79
CA SER A 117 1.18 2.94 15.64
C SER A 117 0.11 4.03 15.69
N ASN A 118 -1.09 3.75 15.17
CA ASN A 118 -2.20 4.69 15.22
C ASN A 118 -2.74 4.98 16.64
N ALA A 119 -2.42 4.15 17.63
CA ALA A 119 -2.76 4.43 19.02
C ALA A 119 -1.80 5.44 19.67
N VAL A 120 -0.58 5.53 19.14
CA VAL A 120 0.51 6.39 19.65
C VAL A 120 0.55 7.72 18.89
N LEU A 121 0.36 7.69 17.56
CA LEU A 121 0.34 8.85 16.67
C LEU A 121 -0.99 9.61 16.82
N LYS A 122 -1.01 10.63 17.69
CA LYS A 122 -2.21 11.42 18.05
C LYS A 122 -2.16 12.86 17.55
N GLU A 123 -1.05 13.26 16.95
CA GLU A 123 -0.79 14.59 16.44
C GLU A 123 -1.79 14.94 15.32
N ASP A 124 -2.20 16.22 15.27
CA ASP A 124 -3.22 16.69 14.31
C ASP A 124 -2.82 16.46 12.86
N GLU A 125 -1.52 16.49 12.55
CA GLU A 125 -0.98 16.26 11.21
C GLU A 125 -1.27 14.84 10.66
N PHE A 126 -1.51 13.85 11.54
CA PHE A 126 -1.79 12.47 11.15
C PHE A 126 -3.29 12.18 11.02
N LYS A 127 -4.16 13.06 11.51
CA LYS A 127 -5.62 12.83 11.54
C LYS A 127 -6.27 12.77 10.16
N ASN A 128 -5.65 13.41 9.17
CA ASN A 128 -6.17 13.45 7.80
C ASN A 128 -5.73 12.25 6.96
N ILE A 129 -4.88 11.37 7.49
CA ILE A 129 -4.41 10.17 6.80
C ILE A 129 -5.52 9.11 6.84
N GLY A 130 -5.85 8.54 5.68
CA GLY A 130 -6.91 7.54 5.57
C GLY A 130 -6.64 6.27 6.38
N ILE A 131 -5.41 5.76 6.33
CA ILE A 131 -5.01 4.59 7.13
C ILE A 131 -3.52 4.57 7.45
N ILE A 132 -3.18 4.13 8.67
CA ILE A 132 -1.82 3.82 9.10
C ILE A 132 -1.72 2.31 9.29
N ILE A 133 -0.71 1.69 8.69
CA ILE A 133 -0.55 0.24 8.64
C ILE A 133 0.85 -0.11 9.14
N ASP A 134 0.89 -0.88 10.23
CA ASP A 134 2.12 -1.43 10.78
C ASP A 134 2.59 -2.65 9.99
N VAL A 135 3.86 -2.63 9.57
CA VAL A 135 4.50 -3.72 8.82
C VAL A 135 5.76 -4.16 9.56
N ALA A 136 5.88 -5.46 9.80
CA ALA A 136 7.03 -6.07 10.44
C ALA A 136 8.08 -6.45 9.39
N PHE A 137 9.31 -5.96 9.57
CA PHE A 137 10.43 -6.25 8.69
C PHE A 137 11.70 -6.49 9.51
N PHE A 138 12.58 -7.39 9.05
CA PHE A 138 13.93 -7.52 9.59
C PHE A 138 14.91 -7.84 8.47
N GLU A 139 16.04 -7.15 8.40
CA GLU A 139 17.02 -7.25 7.30
C GLU A 139 17.36 -8.69 6.87
N ASN A 140 17.51 -9.60 7.85
CA ASN A 140 17.89 -11.00 7.61
C ASN A 140 16.70 -11.94 7.36
N MET A 141 15.47 -11.47 7.58
CA MET A 141 14.24 -12.27 7.45
C MET A 141 13.26 -11.71 6.42
N GLY A 142 13.48 -10.49 5.92
CA GLY A 142 12.55 -9.81 5.05
C GLY A 142 11.24 -9.46 5.75
N LEU A 143 10.14 -9.51 4.99
CA LEU A 143 8.77 -9.51 5.51
C LEU A 143 8.43 -10.93 5.96
N TYR A 144 8.50 -11.17 7.27
CA TYR A 144 8.26 -12.49 7.83
C TYR A 144 6.78 -12.72 8.20
N ASP A 145 6.40 -13.99 8.26
CA ASP A 145 5.03 -14.38 8.62
C ASP A 145 4.75 -14.04 10.09
N CYS A 146 3.76 -13.17 10.30
CA CYS A 146 3.25 -12.81 11.61
C CYS A 146 1.86 -12.17 11.48
N ASP A 147 1.14 -12.10 12.61
CA ASP A 147 -0.21 -11.51 12.65
C ASP A 147 -0.22 -10.04 12.20
N MET A 148 0.85 -9.29 12.49
CA MET A 148 0.98 -7.89 12.06
C MET A 148 0.98 -7.79 10.54
N ASN A 149 1.83 -8.56 9.85
CA ASN A 149 1.89 -8.57 8.39
C ASN A 149 0.61 -9.14 7.76
N THR A 150 0.02 -10.17 8.37
CA THR A 150 -1.29 -10.69 7.92
C THR A 150 -2.37 -9.60 7.96
N ARG A 151 -2.43 -8.81 9.03
CA ARG A 151 -3.34 -7.65 9.11
C ARG A 151 -2.95 -6.55 8.13
N ALA A 152 -1.65 -6.29 7.98
CA ALA A 152 -1.15 -5.26 7.08
C ALA A 152 -1.61 -5.47 5.64
N TYR A 153 -1.44 -6.70 5.12
CA TYR A 153 -1.91 -7.04 3.78
C TYR A 153 -3.42 -6.87 3.64
N LYS A 154 -4.21 -7.37 4.60
CA LYS A 154 -5.68 -7.22 4.57
C LYS A 154 -6.12 -5.76 4.55
N SER A 155 -5.50 -4.92 5.36
CA SER A 155 -5.78 -3.48 5.43
C SER A 155 -5.37 -2.77 4.13
N LEU A 156 -4.18 -3.08 3.62
CA LEU A 156 -3.67 -2.50 2.38
C LEU A 156 -4.56 -2.86 1.18
N ILE A 157 -4.99 -4.11 1.08
CA ILE A 157 -5.90 -4.57 0.01
C ILE A 157 -7.25 -3.86 0.12
N SER A 158 -7.80 -3.74 1.32
CA SER A 158 -9.08 -3.05 1.54
C SER A 158 -8.98 -1.58 1.13
N PHE A 159 -7.89 -0.92 1.49
CA PHE A 159 -7.58 0.45 1.08
C PHE A 159 -7.46 0.57 -0.45
N ILE A 160 -6.65 -0.27 -1.09
CA ILE A 160 -6.45 -0.25 -2.55
C ILE A 160 -7.78 -0.51 -3.27
N LYS A 161 -8.64 -1.39 -2.77
CA LYS A 161 -9.97 -1.63 -3.36
C LYS A 161 -10.91 -0.45 -3.19
N ALA A 162 -10.86 0.23 -2.05
CA ALA A 162 -11.72 1.37 -1.75
C ALA A 162 -11.35 2.63 -2.56
N HIS A 163 -10.07 2.79 -2.90
CA HIS A 163 -9.57 4.03 -3.51
C HIS A 163 -8.94 3.86 -4.90
N GLY A 164 -8.56 2.64 -5.30
CA GLY A 164 -7.82 2.37 -6.55
C GLY A 164 -8.67 2.26 -7.81
N THR A 165 -9.99 2.35 -7.71
CA THR A 165 -10.90 2.35 -8.87
C THR A 165 -11.06 3.77 -9.41
N MET A 166 -10.51 4.01 -10.61
CA MET A 166 -10.97 5.08 -11.50
C MET A 166 -12.10 4.56 -12.39
#